data_AF-A0A6N9EIQ2-F1
#
_entry.id   AF-A0A6N9EIQ2-F1
#
_cell.length_a   1.000
_cell.length_b   1.000
_cell.length_c   1.000
_cell.angle_alpha   90.00
_cell.angle_beta   90.00
_cell.angle_gamma   90.00
#
_symmetry.space_group_name_H-M   'P 1'
#
loop_
_entity.id
_entity.type
_entity.pdbx_description
1 polymer ?
#
loop_
_entity_poly.entity_id
_entity_poly.type
_entity_poly.pdbx_seq_one_letter_code
_entity_poly.pdbx_strand_id
1 'polypeptide(L)'
;MSSSSIRRCQVCQACWIGPQLFWSTGRQGSNLDLAGLVCNTGYGGGLRCANPAKGRLGGDTWEQREAWIRGTALPGDVGCEPLTA
;
A
#
# COMPACT_ATOMS: atom_id res chain seq x y z
N MET A 1 4.85 18.11 26.54
CA MET A 1 5.61 17.49 25.43
C MET A 1 4.83 16.26 24.96
N SER A 2 4.04 16.40 23.90
CA SER A 2 3.31 15.25 23.34
C SER A 2 4.31 14.32 22.68
N SER A 3 4.67 13.22 23.34
CA SER A 3 5.44 12.14 22.72
C SER A 3 4.59 11.55 21.60
N SER A 4 4.80 11.99 20.37
CA SER A 4 4.24 11.32 19.19
C SER A 4 4.91 9.96 19.08
N SER A 5 4.28 8.94 19.67
CA SER A 5 4.79 7.56 19.62
C SER A 5 4.91 7.10 18.17
N ILE A 6 6.12 6.67 17.80
CA ILE A 6 6.40 6.09 16.48
C ILE A 6 6.27 4.58 16.60
N ARG A 7 5.37 4.00 15.81
CA ARG A 7 5.24 2.54 15.72
C ARG A 7 5.85 2.08 14.40
N ARG A 8 6.81 1.15 14.43
CA ARG A 8 7.43 0.58 13.22
C ARG A 8 7.11 -0.91 13.11
N CYS A 9 6.66 -1.34 11.94
CA CYS A 9 6.46 -2.75 11.64
C CYS A 9 7.81 -3.45 11.43
N GLN A 10 8.06 -4.56 12.13
CA GLN A 10 9.32 -5.31 12.00
C GLN A 10 9.41 -6.13 10.71
N VAL A 11 8.31 -6.23 9.96
CA VAL A 11 8.22 -7.02 8.73
C VAL A 11 8.37 -6.14 7.49
N CYS A 12 7.43 -5.20 7.27
CA CYS A 12 7.47 -4.31 6.12
C CYS A 12 8.25 -3.01 6.36
N GLN A 13 8.76 -2.78 7.57
CA GLN A 13 9.54 -1.60 7.98
C GLN A 13 8.81 -0.25 7.84
N ALA A 14 7.51 -0.28 7.56
CA ALA A 14 6.67 0.91 7.54
C ALA A 14 6.50 1.50 8.95
N CYS A 15 6.31 2.81 9.02
CA CYS A 15 6.24 3.57 10.26
C CYS A 15 4.90 4.30 10.37
N TRP A 16 4.36 4.37 11.58
CA TRP A 16 3.19 5.17 11.91
C TRP A 16 3.58 6.23 12.92
N ILE A 17 3.26 7.49 12.61
CA ILE A 17 3.42 8.62 13.51
C ILE A 17 2.01 9.15 13.80
N GLY A 18 1.47 8.80 14.96
CA GLY A 18 0.04 8.96 15.22
C GLY A 18 -0.80 8.12 14.24
N PRO A 19 -1.80 8.70 13.54
CA PRO A 19 -2.61 7.99 12.56
C PRO A 19 -1.95 7.87 11.18
N GLN A 20 -0.90 8.66 10.90
CA GLN A 20 -0.30 8.75 9.57
C GLN A 20 0.68 7.62 9.33
N LEU A 21 0.50 6.91 8.22
CA LEU A 21 1.44 5.92 7.70
C LEU A 21 2.54 6.59 6.87
N PHE A 22 3.76 6.10 7.05
CA PHE A 22 4.91 6.34 6.20
C PHE A 22 5.50 5.01 5.72
N TRP A 23 5.81 4.93 4.43
CA TRP A 23 6.56 3.82 3.86
C TRP A 23 7.94 3.71 4.52
N SER A 24 8.63 2.58 4.33
CA SER A 24 10.02 2.42 4.78
C SER A 24 10.97 3.48 4.18
N THR A 25 10.59 4.07 3.03
CA THR A 25 11.30 5.17 2.36
C THR A 25 11.05 6.55 2.99
N GLY A 26 10.16 6.65 3.98
CA GLY A 26 9.81 7.92 4.63
C GLY A 26 8.77 8.76 3.88
N ARG A 27 8.29 8.32 2.72
CA ARG A 27 7.15 8.96 2.03
C ARG A 27 5.84 8.61 2.75
N GLN A 28 4.87 9.51 2.71
CA GLN A 28 3.52 9.23 3.21
C GLN A 28 2.84 8.15 2.35
N GLY A 29 1.99 7.33 2.98
CA GLY A 29 1.24 6.28 2.30
C GLY A 29 -0.11 6.00 2.91
N SER A 30 -0.89 5.15 2.26
CA SER A 30 -2.16 4.61 2.77
C SER A 30 -1.97 3.22 3.36
N ASN A 31 -2.69 2.93 4.44
CA ASN A 31 -2.72 1.59 5.02
C ASN A 31 -3.23 0.53 4.01
N LEU A 32 -4.18 0.90 3.15
CA LEU A 32 -4.73 -0.01 2.13
C LEU A 32 -3.69 -0.30 1.04
N ASP A 33 -3.02 0.71 0.50
CA ASP A 33 -1.97 0.51 -0.53
C ASP A 33 -0.82 -0.35 0.03
N LEU A 34 -0.38 -0.08 1.26
CA LEU A 34 0.63 -0.92 1.92
C LEU A 34 0.13 -2.35 2.13
N ALA A 35 -1.18 -2.56 2.33
CA ALA A 35 -1.76 -3.88 2.45
C ALA A 35 -1.72 -4.63 1.11
N GLY A 36 -2.21 -4.01 0.03
CA GLY A 36 -2.23 -4.59 -1.31
C GLY A 36 -0.84 -4.87 -1.88
N LEU A 37 0.09 -3.93 -1.72
CA LEU A 37 1.45 -4.06 -2.28
C LEU A 37 2.40 -4.91 -1.44
N VAL A 38 2.22 -4.95 -0.12
CA VAL A 38 3.19 -5.62 0.77
C VAL A 38 2.52 -6.58 1.73
N CYS A 39 1.60 -6.13 2.58
CA CYS A 39 1.17 -6.90 3.76
C CYS A 39 0.35 -8.16 3.44
N ASN A 40 -0.37 -8.16 2.33
CA ASN A 40 -1.18 -9.28 1.86
C ASN A 40 -0.38 -10.25 0.96
N THR A 41 0.85 -9.88 0.60
CA THR A 41 1.74 -10.71 -0.22
C THR A 41 2.64 -11.58 0.66
N GLY A 42 3.44 -12.46 0.04
CA GLY A 42 4.46 -13.25 0.75
C GLY A 42 5.49 -12.41 1.53
N TYR A 43 5.68 -11.15 1.16
CA TYR A 43 6.60 -10.22 1.82
C TYR A 43 6.02 -9.59 3.10
N GLY A 44 4.71 -9.72 3.31
CA GLY A 44 3.99 -9.16 4.45
C GLY A 44 4.19 -9.91 5.76
N GLY A 45 4.99 -10.99 5.76
CA GLY A 45 5.36 -11.81 6.93
C GLY A 45 4.18 -12.00 7.87
N GLY A 46 3.12 -12.64 7.33
CA GLY A 46 1.76 -12.79 7.87
C GLY A 46 1.65 -12.87 9.40
N LEU A 47 0.51 -12.56 10.03
CA LEU A 47 0.33 -12.35 11.49
C LEU A 47 1.29 -11.36 12.22
N ARG A 48 2.58 -11.24 11.86
CA ARG A 48 3.56 -10.35 12.52
C ARG A 48 3.56 -8.92 11.99
N CYS A 49 2.93 -8.67 10.84
CA CYS A 49 2.78 -7.32 10.31
C CYS A 49 1.73 -6.51 11.10
N ALA A 50 2.12 -5.29 11.49
CA ALA A 50 1.32 -4.39 12.32
C ALA A 50 0.37 -3.46 11.53
N ASN A 51 0.26 -3.63 10.21
CA ASN A 51 -0.63 -2.80 9.39
C ASN A 51 -2.10 -3.09 9.75
N PRO A 52 -2.88 -2.09 10.20
CA PRO A 52 -4.29 -2.28 10.55
C PRO A 52 -5.18 -2.69 9.37
N ALA A 53 -4.75 -2.45 8.12
CA ALA A 53 -5.50 -2.83 6.92
C ALA A 53 -5.08 -4.19 6.35
N LYS A 54 -4.20 -4.93 7.02
CA LYS A 54 -3.78 -6.27 6.57
C LYS A 54 -4.99 -7.21 6.46
N GLY A 55 -5.06 -7.97 5.36
CA GLY A 55 -6.17 -8.84 5.02
C GLY A 55 -7.33 -8.15 4.31
N ARG A 56 -7.35 -6.81 4.23
CA ARG A 56 -8.33 -6.07 3.43
C ARG A 56 -7.87 -5.98 1.99
N LEU A 57 -8.81 -6.14 1.06
CA LEU A 57 -8.62 -5.92 -0.37
C LEU A 57 -8.94 -4.46 -0.72
N GLY A 58 -8.23 -3.91 -1.71
CA GLY A 58 -8.34 -2.52 -2.15
C GLY A 58 -7.04 -1.73 -2.01
N GLY A 59 -7.08 -0.45 -2.38
CA GLY A 59 -5.85 0.34 -2.59
C GLY A 59 -5.09 -0.13 -3.83
N ASP A 60 -3.83 0.29 -3.94
CA ASP A 60 -2.92 -0.20 -4.97
C ASP A 60 -2.60 -1.69 -4.79
N THR A 61 -2.66 -2.45 -5.88
CA THR A 61 -2.21 -3.86 -5.93
C THR A 61 -1.12 -4.07 -6.99
N TRP A 62 -0.46 -5.24 -6.94
CA TRP A 62 0.52 -5.60 -7.97
C TRP A 62 -0.12 -5.85 -9.33
N GLU A 63 -1.33 -6.41 -9.35
CA GLU A 63 -2.09 -6.67 -10.57
C GLU A 63 -2.42 -5.36 -11.31
N GLN A 64 -2.86 -4.33 -10.59
CA GLN A 64 -3.09 -2.99 -11.14
C GLN A 64 -1.81 -2.38 -11.72
N ARG A 65 -0.71 -2.47 -10.97
CA ARG A 65 0.58 -1.93 -11.41
C ARG A 65 1.16 -2.68 -12.61
N GLU A 66 1.02 -3.99 -12.63
CA GLU A 66 1.42 -4.82 -13.77
C GLU A 66 0.59 -4.49 -15.01
N ALA A 67 -0.72 -4.36 -14.86
CA ALA A 67 -1.62 -3.97 -15.95
C ALA A 67 -1.23 -2.61 -16.53
N TRP A 68 -0.94 -1.62 -15.68
CA TRP A 68 -0.43 -0.31 -16.10
C TRP A 68 0.90 -0.40 -16.87
N ILE A 69 1.88 -1.18 -16.38
CA ILE A 69 3.16 -1.38 -17.06
C ILE A 69 2.97 -2.05 -18.43
N ARG A 70 2.03 -3.01 -18.52
CA ARG A 70 1.72 -3.75 -19.75
C ARG A 70 0.77 -2.98 -20.69
N GLY A 71 0.25 -1.83 -20.27
CA GLY A 71 -0.78 -1.10 -21.03
C GLY A 71 -2.09 -1.88 -21.19
N THR A 72 -2.38 -2.81 -20.28
CA THR A 72 -3.61 -3.61 -20.29
C THR A 72 -4.62 -2.99 -19.32
N ALA A 73 -5.88 -2.85 -19.72
CA ALA A 73 -6.94 -2.41 -18.82
C ALA A 73 -7.38 -3.57 -17.90
N LEU A 74 -7.57 -3.32 -16.60
CA LEU A 74 -8.26 -4.28 -15.74
C LEU A 74 -9.77 -4.16 -15.90
N PRO A 75 -10.53 -5.26 -15.70
CA PRO A 75 -11.98 -5.20 -15.72
C PRO A 75 -12.51 -4.24 -14.64
N GLY A 76 -13.15 -3.15 -15.05
CA GLY A 76 -13.75 -2.16 -14.15
C GLY A 76 -12.99 -0.84 -14.01
N ASP A 77 -11.79 -0.73 -14.59
CA ASP A 77 -11.10 0.55 -14.69
C ASP A 77 -11.72 1.34 -15.85
N VAL A 78 -12.51 2.37 -15.52
CA VAL A 78 -12.86 3.42 -16.49
C VAL A 78 -11.55 4.12 -16.87
N GLY A 79 -10.94 3.68 -17.97
CA GLY A 79 -9.68 4.25 -18.43
C GLY A 79 -9.80 5.77 -18.56
N CYS A 80 -8.73 6.48 -18.18
CA CYS A 80 -8.44 7.74 -18.87
C CYS A 80 -8.30 7.36 -20.35
N GLU A 81 -9.29 7.70 -21.16
CA GLU A 81 -9.14 7.60 -22.60
C GLU A 81 -7.84 8.31 -23.01
N PRO A 82 -7.03 7.72 -23.90
CA PRO A 82 -5.95 8.49 -24.50
C PRO A 82 -6.61 9.71 -25.14
N LEU A 83 -6.17 10.91 -24.78
CA LEU A 83 -6.52 12.14 -25.50
C LEU A 83 -6.09 11.91 -26.95
N THR A 84 -7.03 11.47 -27.78
CA THR A 84 -6.88 11.49 -29.24
C THR A 84 -6.77 12.96 -29.61
N ALA A 85 -5.61 13.32 -30.16
CA ALA A 85 -5.30 14.63 -30.70
C ALA A 85 -6.29 15.05 -31.80
#